data_AF-A0A6G2DES9-F1
#
_entry.id   AF-A0A6G2DES9-F1
#
_cell.length_a   1.000
_cell.length_b   1.000
_cell.length_c   1.000
_cell.angle_alpha   90.00
_cell.angle_beta   90.00
_cell.angle_gamma   90.00
#
_symmetry.space_group_name_H-M   'P 1'
#
loop_
_entity.id
_entity.type
_entity.pdbx_description
1 polymer ?
#
loop_
_entity_poly.entity_id
_entity_poly.type
_entity_poly.pdbx_seq_one_letter_code
_entity_poly.pdbx_strand_id
1 'polypeptide(L)'
;SANTQKQLIEYLIELALENDDSIYLMKKTIDFLTRKRIIFPSIATLEDIISRCRDKAENNLFSILLCSLTDIQIEKLESLFQIYEETKITKLAWLKDIPGKANPESFMSICKKVEVIASMGLGTINVSHINRNRFLQLARLG
;
A
#
# COMPACT_ATOMS: atom_id res chain seq x y z
N SER A 1 -26.34 -19.88 1.68
CA SER A 1 -25.45 -21.06 1.67
C SER A 1 -24.00 -20.60 1.82
N ALA A 2 -23.18 -21.28 2.62
CA ALA A 2 -21.78 -20.92 2.86
C ALA A 2 -20.96 -20.74 1.58
N ASN A 3 -21.32 -21.46 0.51
CA ASN A 3 -20.70 -21.33 -0.81
C ASN A 3 -20.86 -19.92 -1.41
N THR A 4 -22.02 -19.27 -1.24
CA THR A 4 -22.22 -17.95 -1.83
C THR A 4 -21.48 -16.85 -1.07
N GLN A 5 -21.37 -16.97 0.25
CA GLN A 5 -20.57 -16.03 1.04
C GLN A 5 -19.10 -16.12 0.63
N LYS A 6 -18.58 -17.34 0.42
CA LYS A 6 -17.23 -17.54 -0.10
C LYS A 6 -17.05 -16.87 -1.48
N GLN A 7 -17.98 -17.09 -2.41
CA GLN A 7 -17.95 -16.46 -3.74
C GLN A 7 -18.00 -14.93 -3.67
N LEU A 8 -18.80 -14.37 -2.77
CA LEU A 8 -18.87 -12.92 -2.56
C LEU A 8 -17.54 -12.38 -2.03
N ILE A 9 -16.93 -13.06 -1.05
CA ILE A 9 -15.64 -12.66 -0.47
C ILE A 9 -14.55 -12.69 -1.54
N GLU A 10 -14.43 -13.78 -2.31
CA GLU A 10 -13.45 -13.89 -3.40
C GLU A 10 -13.64 -12.77 -4.43
N TYR A 11 -14.88 -12.54 -4.86
CA TYR A 11 -15.23 -11.46 -5.77
C TYR A 11 -14.88 -10.06 -5.22
N LEU A 12 -15.18 -9.79 -3.95
CA LEU A 12 -14.88 -8.49 -3.34
C LEU A 12 -13.39 -8.27 -3.10
N ILE A 13 -12.62 -9.32 -2.82
CA ILE A 13 -11.16 -9.21 -2.70
C ILE A 13 -10.56 -8.81 -4.05
N GLU A 14 -10.97 -9.45 -5.15
CA GLU A 14 -10.50 -9.11 -6.50
C GLU A 14 -10.82 -7.65 -6.84
N LEU A 15 -12.05 -7.19 -6.55
CA LEU A 15 -12.42 -5.80 -6.75
C LEU A 15 -11.63 -4.83 -5.87
N ALA A 16 -11.39 -5.17 -4.61
CA ALA A 16 -10.63 -4.34 -3.67
C ALA A 16 -9.13 -4.24 -4.02
N LEU A 17 -8.59 -5.21 -4.76
CA LEU A 17 -7.25 -5.12 -5.36
C LEU A 17 -7.16 -4.10 -6.50
N GLU A 18 -8.28 -3.62 -7.02
CA GLU A 18 -8.35 -2.59 -8.06
C GLU A 18 -8.86 -1.25 -7.53
N ASN A 19 -9.84 -1.29 -6.62
CA ASN A 19 -10.49 -0.12 -6.03
C ASN A 19 -11.05 -0.46 -4.65
N ASP A 20 -10.51 0.16 -3.60
CA ASP A 20 -10.93 -0.06 -2.22
C ASP A 20 -12.02 0.90 -1.73
N ASP A 21 -12.61 1.71 -2.60
CA ASP A 21 -13.70 2.61 -2.24
C ASP A 21 -14.90 1.83 -1.69
N SER A 22 -15.30 2.17 -0.46
CA SER A 22 -16.34 1.43 0.27
C SER A 22 -17.71 1.54 -0.41
N ILE A 23 -18.01 2.69 -1.02
CA ILE A 23 -19.27 2.93 -1.74
C ILE A 23 -19.32 2.08 -3.01
N TYR A 24 -18.23 2.03 -3.77
CA TYR A 24 -18.07 1.17 -4.94
C TYR A 24 -18.26 -0.31 -4.57
N LEU A 25 -17.56 -0.79 -3.53
CA LEU A 25 -17.65 -2.17 -3.08
C LEU A 25 -19.06 -2.51 -2.56
N MET A 26 -19.73 -1.58 -1.87
CA MET A 26 -21.12 -1.76 -1.46
C MET A 26 -22.06 -1.91 -2.65
N LYS A 27 -21.94 -1.06 -3.68
CA LYS A 27 -22.74 -1.17 -4.92
C LYS A 27 -22.51 -2.53 -5.60
N LYS A 28 -21.25 -2.97 -5.70
CA LYS A 28 -20.90 -4.27 -6.30
C LYS A 28 -21.41 -5.46 -5.48
N THR A 29 -21.42 -5.33 -4.16
CA THR A 29 -22.01 -6.32 -3.25
C THR A 29 -23.50 -6.43 -3.50
N ILE A 30 -24.20 -5.30 -3.61
CA ILE A 30 -25.64 -5.27 -3.88
C ILE A 30 -25.95 -5.93 -5.23
N ASP A 31 -25.24 -5.54 -6.30
CA ASP A 31 -25.40 -6.12 -7.63
C ASP A 31 -25.19 -7.64 -7.64
N PHE A 32 -24.16 -8.13 -6.93
CA PHE A 32 -23.84 -9.55 -6.84
C PHE A 32 -24.98 -10.33 -6.16
N LEU A 33 -25.48 -9.84 -5.02
CA LEU A 33 -26.56 -10.48 -4.27
C LEU A 33 -27.87 -10.49 -5.07
N THR A 34 -28.21 -9.39 -5.75
CA THR A 34 -29.39 -9.30 -6.63
C THR A 34 -29.32 -10.34 -7.75
N ARG A 35 -28.18 -10.44 -8.45
CA ARG A 35 -28.00 -11.42 -9.55
C ARG A 35 -28.13 -12.87 -9.08
N LYS A 36 -27.67 -13.15 -7.85
CA LYS A 36 -27.78 -14.48 -7.23
C LYS A 36 -29.13 -14.73 -6.55
N ARG A 37 -30.05 -13.76 -6.57
CA ARG A 37 -31.37 -13.79 -5.91
C ARG A 37 -31.27 -14.10 -4.41
N ILE A 38 -30.33 -13.46 -3.73
CA ILE A 38 -30.07 -13.68 -2.31
C ILE A 38 -30.72 -12.59 -1.48
N ILE A 39 -31.34 -12.99 -0.37
CA ILE A 39 -31.88 -12.06 0.63
C ILE A 39 -30.71 -11.30 1.23
N PHE A 40 -30.82 -9.97 1.23
CA PHE A 40 -29.80 -9.09 1.78
C PHE A 40 -29.60 -9.35 3.29
N PRO A 41 -28.37 -9.62 3.73
CA PRO A 41 -27.99 -9.47 5.14
C PRO A 41 -28.23 -8.03 5.64
N SER A 42 -28.08 -7.83 6.95
CA SER A 42 -28.09 -6.47 7.50
C SER A 42 -26.97 -5.63 6.88
N ILE A 43 -27.18 -4.31 6.79
CA ILE A 43 -26.16 -3.38 6.27
C ILE A 43 -24.85 -3.53 7.05
N ALA A 44 -24.92 -3.64 8.38
CA ALA A 44 -23.75 -3.84 9.23
C ALA A 44 -22.97 -5.13 8.87
N THR A 45 -23.67 -6.21 8.51
CA THR A 45 -23.03 -7.45 8.05
C THR A 45 -22.34 -7.26 6.69
N LEU A 46 -22.93 -6.48 5.79
CA LEU A 46 -22.31 -6.19 4.50
C LEU A 46 -21.07 -5.30 4.67
N GLU A 47 -21.13 -4.30 5.54
CA GLU A 47 -20.01 -3.44 5.88
C GLU A 47 -18.84 -4.22 6.50
N ASP A 48 -19.10 -5.13 7.45
CA ASP A 48 -18.08 -6.01 8.02
C ASP A 48 -17.40 -6.87 6.95
N ILE A 49 -18.19 -7.51 6.07
CA ILE A 49 -17.65 -8.32 4.97
C ILE A 49 -16.77 -7.47 4.06
N ILE A 50 -17.24 -6.29 3.65
CA ILE A 50 -16.49 -5.38 2.78
C ILE A 50 -15.20 -4.93 3.47
N SER A 51 -15.25 -4.53 4.74
CA SER A 51 -14.07 -4.11 5.50
C SER A 51 -13.01 -5.21 5.52
N ARG A 52 -13.42 -6.44 5.86
CA ARG A 52 -12.50 -7.59 5.90
C ARG A 52 -11.93 -7.93 4.53
N CYS A 53 -12.70 -7.77 3.45
CA CYS A 53 -12.20 -7.98 2.09
C CYS A 53 -11.18 -6.90 1.70
N ARG A 54 -11.40 -5.64 2.11
CA ARG A 54 -10.44 -4.54 1.90
C ARG A 54 -9.13 -4.81 2.64
N ASP A 55 -9.21 -5.15 3.92
CA ASP A 55 -8.03 -5.48 4.74
C ASP A 55 -7.28 -6.67 4.12
N LYS A 56 -8.01 -7.68 3.64
CA LYS A 56 -7.39 -8.85 3.00
C LYS A 56 -6.71 -8.48 1.67
N ALA A 57 -7.35 -7.66 0.84
CA ALA A 57 -6.77 -7.20 -0.41
C ALA A 57 -5.53 -6.33 -0.18
N GLU A 58 -5.55 -5.46 0.84
CA GLU A 58 -4.40 -4.64 1.23
C GLU A 58 -3.23 -5.50 1.74
N ASN A 59 -3.49 -6.47 2.61
CA ASN A 59 -2.46 -7.42 3.05
C ASN A 59 -1.86 -8.22 1.88
N ASN A 60 -2.69 -8.65 0.93
CA ASN A 60 -2.21 -9.33 -0.28
C ASN A 60 -1.31 -8.39 -1.11
N LEU A 61 -1.71 -7.13 -1.25
CA LEU A 61 -0.96 -6.12 -1.99
C LEU A 61 0.41 -5.84 -1.34
N PHE A 62 0.47 -5.67 -0.03
CA PHE A 62 1.74 -5.53 0.70
C PHE A 62 2.61 -6.78 0.57
N SER A 63 2.01 -7.98 0.66
CA SER A 63 2.74 -9.23 0.48
C SER A 63 3.38 -9.32 -0.89
N ILE A 64 2.64 -8.97 -1.94
CA ILE A 64 3.12 -8.92 -3.33
C ILE A 64 4.27 -7.92 -3.50
N LEU A 65 4.16 -6.73 -2.91
CA LEU A 65 5.22 -5.72 -2.91
C LEU A 65 6.49 -6.23 -2.21
N LEU A 66 6.33 -6.84 -1.03
CA LEU A 66 7.45 -7.40 -0.26
C LEU A 66 8.13 -8.54 -1.02
N CYS A 67 7.36 -9.44 -1.64
CA CYS A 67 7.90 -10.50 -2.48
C CYS A 67 8.62 -9.99 -3.75
N SER A 68 8.38 -8.75 -4.14
CA SER A 68 9.05 -8.12 -5.29
C SER A 68 10.38 -7.45 -4.91
N LEU A 69 10.72 -7.39 -3.62
CA LEU A 69 11.97 -6.84 -3.09
C LEU A 69 13.02 -7.93 -2.92
N THR A 70 14.29 -7.56 -3.06
CA THR A 70 15.41 -8.41 -2.63
C THR A 70 15.68 -8.23 -1.14
N ASP A 71 16.31 -9.22 -0.50
CA ASP A 71 16.70 -9.12 0.93
C ASP A 71 17.52 -7.86 1.21
N ILE A 72 18.44 -7.50 0.31
CA ILE A 72 19.26 -6.28 0.40
C ILE A 72 18.39 -5.01 0.37
N GLN A 73 17.34 -4.98 -0.46
CA GLN A 73 16.42 -3.84 -0.50
C GLN A 73 15.59 -3.76 0.77
N ILE A 74 15.14 -4.90 1.31
CA ILE A 74 14.44 -4.98 2.60
C ILE A 74 15.34 -4.46 3.72
N GLU A 75 16.57 -4.95 3.86
CA GLU A 75 17.54 -4.47 4.85
C GLU A 75 17.77 -2.95 4.76
N LYS A 76 17.86 -2.41 3.53
CA LYS A 76 18.00 -0.96 3.34
C LYS A 76 16.76 -0.19 3.78
N LEU A 77 15.56 -0.70 3.52
CA LEU A 77 14.31 -0.12 4.01
C LEU A 77 14.22 -0.20 5.53
N GLU A 78 14.61 -1.32 6.15
CA GLU A 78 14.65 -1.46 7.60
C GLU A 78 15.66 -0.51 8.24
N SER A 79 16.79 -0.24 7.58
CA SER A 79 17.79 0.74 8.03
C SER A 79 17.23 2.16 8.15
N LEU A 80 16.11 2.46 7.49
CA LEU A 80 15.48 3.78 7.55
C LEU A 80 14.90 4.10 8.94
N PHE A 81 14.59 3.07 9.73
CA PHE A 81 14.08 3.22 11.09
C PHE A 81 15.19 3.41 12.14
N GLN A 82 16.45 3.20 11.76
CA GLN A 82 17.60 3.39 12.65
C GLN A 82 17.96 4.87 12.80
N ILE A 83 18.56 5.22 13.93
CA ILE A 83 19.08 6.56 14.19
C ILE A 83 20.19 6.85 13.18
N TYR A 84 20.12 8.01 12.53
CA TYR A 84 21.13 8.45 11.58
C TYR A 84 22.30 9.07 12.34
N GLU A 85 23.51 8.57 12.07
CA GLU A 85 24.76 8.93 12.75
C GLU A 85 24.87 10.45 12.99
N GLU A 86 25.37 10.83 14.17
CA GLU A 86 25.52 12.21 14.65
C GLU A 86 24.22 13.02 14.84
N THR A 87 23.06 12.47 14.48
CA THR A 87 21.76 13.09 14.66
C THR A 87 20.89 12.32 15.66
N LYS A 88 19.89 12.98 16.24
CA LYS A 88 18.90 12.35 17.14
C LYS A 88 17.63 11.90 16.40
N ILE A 89 17.68 11.83 15.07
CA ILE A 89 16.53 11.51 14.22
C ILE A 89 16.79 10.22 13.44
N THR A 90 15.72 9.56 13.00
CA THR A 90 15.85 8.38 12.14
C THR A 90 16.38 8.76 10.76
N LYS A 91 16.99 7.80 10.06
CA LYS A 91 17.42 7.98 8.67
C LYS A 91 16.28 8.38 7.75
N LEU A 92 15.06 7.88 7.98
CA LEU A 92 13.86 8.34 7.27
C LEU A 92 13.55 9.81 7.54
N ALA A 93 13.57 10.23 8.82
CA ALA A 93 13.32 11.63 9.18
C ALA A 93 14.38 12.56 8.57
N TRP A 94 15.64 12.13 8.57
CA TRP A 94 16.71 12.84 7.88
C TRP A 94 16.46 12.92 6.37
N LEU A 95 16.01 11.86 5.70
CA LEU A 95 15.68 11.92 4.26
C LEU A 95 14.51 12.88 3.97
N LYS A 96 13.49 12.93 4.84
CA LYS A 96 12.31 13.81 4.68
C LYS A 96 12.61 15.29 4.98
N ASP A 97 13.66 15.58 5.73
CA ASP A 97 14.07 16.95 6.04
C ASP A 97 14.46 17.72 4.77
N ILE A 98 14.00 18.96 4.62
CA ILE A 98 14.29 19.81 3.46
C ILE A 98 15.16 20.97 3.95
N PRO A 99 16.40 21.13 3.45
CA PRO A 99 17.26 22.23 3.88
C PRO A 99 16.63 23.58 3.55
N GLY A 100 16.47 24.45 4.55
CA GLY A 100 15.77 25.73 4.41
C GLY A 100 16.58 26.86 3.77
N LYS A 101 17.85 26.65 3.42
CA LYS A 101 18.75 27.70 2.86
C LYS A 101 19.47 27.20 1.61
N ALA A 102 19.56 28.04 0.59
CA ALA A 102 20.35 27.77 -0.60
C ALA A 102 21.83 28.13 -0.35
N ASN A 103 22.58 27.21 0.26
CA ASN A 103 24.02 27.34 0.48
C ASN A 103 24.76 26.04 0.08
N PRO A 104 26.10 26.08 -0.08
CA PRO A 104 26.87 24.91 -0.51
C PRO A 104 26.67 23.68 0.38
N GLU A 105 26.57 23.87 1.70
CA GLU A 105 26.35 22.78 2.66
C GLU A 105 25.00 22.08 2.44
N SER A 106 23.94 22.87 2.22
CA SER A 106 22.60 22.37 1.94
C SER A 106 22.53 21.63 0.60
N PHE A 107 23.25 22.13 -0.41
CA PHE A 107 23.39 21.43 -1.69
C PHE A 107 24.07 20.07 -1.52
N MET A 108 25.18 20.02 -0.79
CA MET A 108 25.88 18.77 -0.49
C MET A 108 25.02 17.79 0.31
N SER A 109 24.21 18.29 1.25
CA SER A 109 23.24 17.48 1.99
C SER A 109 22.22 16.84 1.04
N ILE A 110 21.67 17.61 0.09
CA ILE A 110 20.74 17.09 -0.93
C ILE A 110 21.42 16.02 -1.79
N CYS A 111 22.65 16.24 -2.26
CA CYS A 111 23.41 15.24 -3.03
C CYS A 111 23.53 13.91 -2.26
N LYS A 112 23.89 13.96 -0.97
CA LYS A 112 23.97 12.77 -0.11
C LYS A 112 22.62 12.07 0.01
N LYS A 113 21.51 12.81 0.17
CA LYS A 113 20.16 12.22 0.23
C LYS A 113 19.79 11.52 -1.07
N VAL A 114 20.07 12.14 -2.22
CA VAL A 114 19.83 11.54 -3.54
C VAL A 114 20.65 10.27 -3.72
N GLU A 115 21.92 10.27 -3.33
CA GLU A 115 22.79 9.09 -3.38
C GLU A 115 22.26 7.95 -2.50
N VAL A 116 21.83 8.26 -1.28
CA VAL A 116 21.21 7.28 -0.37
C VAL A 116 19.94 6.68 -1.00
N ILE A 117 19.04 7.50 -1.54
CA ILE A 117 17.80 7.02 -2.21
C ILE A 117 18.13 6.16 -3.42
N ALA A 118 19.04 6.62 -4.29
CA ALA A 118 19.47 5.88 -5.48
C ALA A 118 20.09 4.52 -5.10
N SER A 119 20.91 4.50 -4.06
CA SER A 119 21.56 3.28 -3.57
C SER A 119 20.56 2.22 -3.08
N MET A 120 19.33 2.58 -2.72
CA MET A 120 18.29 1.62 -2.35
C MET A 120 17.84 0.77 -3.52
N GLY A 121 18.02 1.23 -4.76
CA GLY A 121 17.64 0.46 -5.95
C GLY A 121 16.15 0.19 -6.06
N LEU A 122 15.28 0.95 -5.38
CA LEU A 122 13.82 0.70 -5.40
C LEU A 122 13.21 0.93 -6.80
N GLY A 123 13.88 1.69 -7.67
CA GLY A 123 13.44 1.90 -9.05
C GLY A 123 13.51 0.65 -9.94
N THR A 124 14.16 -0.43 -9.51
CA THR A 124 14.25 -1.69 -10.27
C THR A 124 13.14 -2.68 -9.92
N ILE A 125 12.27 -2.36 -8.96
CA ILE A 125 11.19 -3.24 -8.53
C ILE A 125 10.13 -3.30 -9.62
N ASN A 126 9.80 -4.51 -10.07
CA ASN A 126 8.70 -4.68 -11.01
C ASN A 126 7.37 -4.61 -10.26
N VAL A 127 6.63 -3.51 -10.42
CA VAL A 127 5.27 -3.33 -9.86
C VAL A 127 4.17 -3.42 -10.92
N SER A 128 4.47 -3.91 -12.13
CA SER A 128 3.51 -3.91 -13.25
C SER A 128 2.28 -4.78 -13.02
N HIS A 129 2.37 -5.73 -12.10
CA HIS A 129 1.29 -6.65 -11.73
C HIS A 129 0.35 -6.04 -10.67
N ILE A 130 0.66 -4.85 -10.14
CA ILE A 130 -0.18 -4.11 -9.21
C ILE A 130 -1.06 -3.13 -9.99
N ASN A 131 -2.34 -3.05 -9.63
CA ASN A 131 -3.23 -2.06 -10.22
C ASN A 131 -2.69 -0.63 -9.99
N ARG A 132 -2.58 0.14 -11.08
CA ARG A 132 -2.00 1.50 -11.05
C ARG A 132 -2.70 2.44 -10.08
N ASN A 133 -4.03 2.39 -9.97
CA ASN A 133 -4.78 3.27 -9.08
C ASN A 133 -4.47 2.97 -7.62
N ARG A 134 -4.40 1.69 -7.25
CA ARG A 134 -4.01 1.26 -5.90
C ARG A 134 -2.57 1.63 -5.57
N PHE A 135 -1.65 1.43 -6.51
CA PHE A 135 -0.26 1.83 -6.32
C PHE A 135 -0.13 3.34 -6.03
N LEU A 136 -0.82 4.18 -6.81
CA LEU A 136 -0.82 5.63 -6.60
C LEU A 136 -1.50 6.05 -5.30
N GLN A 137 -2.53 5.33 -4.87
CA GLN A 137 -3.19 5.56 -3.58
C GLN A 137 -2.24 5.28 -2.42
N LEU A 138 -1.52 4.15 -2.44
CA LEU A 138 -0.53 3.82 -1.42
C LEU A 138 0.62 4.83 -1.38
N ALA A 139 1.10 5.29 -2.53
CA ALA A 139 2.17 6.29 -2.61
C ALA A 139 1.83 7.63 -1.93
N ARG A 140 0.54 7.92 -1.70
CA ARG A 140 0.08 9.14 -1.01
C ARG A 140 0.03 9.01 0.52
N LEU A 141 0.19 7.80 1.07
CA LEU A 141 0.14 7.57 2.52
C LEU A 141 1.47 7.88 3.23
N GLY A 142 2.58 8.07 2.49
CA GLY A 142 3.94 8.28 3.01
C GLY A 142 4.40 9.74 3.12
#